data_AF-G9P5C2-F1
#
_entry.id   AF-G9P5C2-F1
#
_cell.length_a   1.000
_cell.length_b   1.000
_cell.length_c   1.000
_cell.angle_alpha   90.00
_cell.angle_beta   90.00
_cell.angle_gamma   90.00
#
_symmetry.space_group_name_H-M   'P 1'
#
loop_
_entity.id
_entity.type
_entity.pdbx_description
1 polymer ?
#
loop_
_entity_poly.entity_id
_entity_poly.type
_entity_poly.pdbx_seq_one_letter_code
_entity_poly.pdbx_strand_id
1 'polypeptide(L)'
;MADTHTNLELDETTIASASRQCLESFETCLAQASVVHPREFSRVEDQAARFSSWTSGIGVFAPGRASMDHRLRCSPDVQSVAICLLYSLNHRIRKCSNIIDGHVKNPESDVSDLTKPLERSCNDIASEIRHLHKLSNIIRRSGKENQALKMKNFQATDEDKNI
;
A
#
# COMPACT_ATOMS: atom_id res chain seq x y z
N MET A 1 28.90 -16.27 31.43
CA MET A 1 27.71 -17.11 31.23
C MET A 1 26.72 -16.27 30.45
N ALA A 2 26.48 -16.68 29.19
CA ALA A 2 25.45 -16.30 28.22
C ALA A 2 24.92 -14.85 28.21
N ASP A 3 25.52 -14.04 27.35
CA ASP A 3 24.87 -12.90 26.68
C ASP A 3 23.74 -13.43 25.79
N THR A 4 22.49 -13.18 26.19
CA THR A 4 21.32 -13.39 25.33
C THR A 4 21.12 -12.15 24.48
N HIS A 5 21.97 -12.00 23.46
CA HIS A 5 21.67 -11.16 22.31
C HIS A 5 20.31 -11.60 21.76
N THR A 6 19.28 -10.80 22.03
CA THR A 6 17.96 -10.94 21.43
C THR A 6 18.11 -10.55 19.97
N ASN A 7 18.60 -11.49 19.17
CA ASN A 7 18.61 -11.44 17.72
C ASN A 7 17.15 -11.67 17.29
N LEU A 8 16.32 -10.65 17.49
CA LEU A 8 15.06 -10.55 16.78
C LEU A 8 15.46 -10.37 15.32
N GLU A 9 15.38 -11.47 14.57
CA GLU A 9 15.36 -11.46 13.11
C GLU A 9 14.46 -10.30 12.68
N LEU A 10 15.08 -9.23 12.19
CA LEU A 10 14.41 -8.24 11.37
C LEU A 10 13.96 -9.01 10.14
N ASP A 11 12.79 -9.61 10.22
CA ASP A 11 12.04 -10.04 9.05
C ASP A 11 12.00 -8.77 8.17
N GLU A 12 12.81 -8.76 7.09
CA GLU A 12 12.92 -7.60 6.21
C GLU A 12 11.51 -7.32 5.69
N THR A 13 10.86 -6.32 6.29
CA THR A 13 9.49 -5.99 5.94
C THR A 13 9.52 -5.53 4.49
N THR A 14 9.00 -6.35 3.60
CA THR A 14 8.88 -6.03 2.19
C THR A 14 7.61 -5.23 1.93
N ILE A 15 7.60 -4.45 0.86
CA ILE A 15 6.41 -3.79 0.33
C ILE A 15 5.33 -4.84 0.03
N ALA A 16 5.73 -6.00 -0.52
CA ALA A 16 4.85 -7.13 -0.75
C ALA A 16 4.21 -7.65 0.56
N SER A 17 4.99 -7.87 1.62
CA SER A 17 4.46 -8.32 2.92
C SER A 17 3.49 -7.31 3.53
N ALA A 18 3.88 -6.03 3.59
CA ALA A 18 3.01 -4.97 4.13
C ALA A 18 1.72 -4.78 3.30
N SER A 19 1.80 -4.94 1.97
CA SER A 19 0.62 -4.89 1.10
C SER A 19 -0.31 -6.08 1.30
N ARG A 20 0.23 -7.28 1.55
CA ARG A 20 -0.57 -8.46 1.86
C ARG A 20 -1.35 -8.29 3.16
N GLN A 21 -0.72 -7.75 4.20
CA GLN A 21 -1.41 -7.44 5.46
C GLN A 21 -2.57 -6.44 5.27
N CYS A 22 -2.43 -5.48 4.36
CA CYS A 22 -3.52 -4.57 4.01
C CYS A 22 -4.68 -5.32 3.32
N LEU A 23 -4.38 -6.23 2.39
CA LEU A 23 -5.41 -7.05 1.71
C LEU A 23 -6.16 -7.93 2.71
N GLU A 24 -5.45 -8.64 3.59
CA GLU A 24 -6.06 -9.48 4.64
C GLU A 24 -6.94 -8.65 5.59
N SER A 25 -6.51 -7.43 5.93
CA SER A 25 -7.30 -6.52 6.77
C SER A 25 -8.53 -6.00 6.02
N PHE A 26 -8.45 -5.77 4.70
CA PHE A 26 -9.61 -5.44 3.87
C PHE A 26 -10.61 -6.60 3.79
N GLU A 27 -10.14 -7.83 3.60
CA GLU A 27 -10.99 -9.03 3.58
C GLU A 27 -11.76 -9.17 4.90
N THR A 28 -11.08 -8.98 6.03
CA THR A 28 -11.71 -8.97 7.36
C THR A 28 -12.77 -7.87 7.47
N CYS A 29 -12.42 -6.64 7.05
CA CYS A 29 -13.33 -5.50 7.06
C CYS A 29 -14.58 -5.72 6.18
N LEU A 30 -14.40 -6.33 5.00
CA LEU A 30 -15.50 -6.65 4.09
C LEU A 30 -16.42 -7.74 4.65
N ALA A 31 -15.85 -8.79 5.26
CA ALA A 31 -16.64 -9.81 5.93
C ALA A 31 -17.52 -9.21 7.03
N GLN A 32 -16.99 -8.28 7.82
CA GLN A 32 -17.76 -7.56 8.83
C GLN A 32 -18.81 -6.62 8.22
N ALA A 33 -18.47 -5.89 7.14
CA ALA A 33 -19.41 -4.98 6.49
C ALA A 33 -20.58 -5.72 5.82
N SER A 34 -20.37 -6.97 5.39
CA SER A 34 -21.36 -7.77 4.66
C SER A 34 -22.65 -8.02 5.43
N VAL A 35 -22.58 -8.00 6.77
CA VAL A 35 -23.73 -8.26 7.65
C VAL A 35 -24.43 -6.99 8.13
N VAL A 36 -23.93 -5.80 7.78
CA VAL A 36 -24.51 -4.53 8.26
C VAL A 36 -25.51 -3.97 7.26
N HIS A 37 -25.03 -3.45 6.13
CA HIS A 37 -25.89 -2.83 5.12
C HIS A 37 -25.16 -2.76 3.77
N PRO A 38 -25.82 -3.06 2.62
CA PRO A 38 -25.18 -3.09 1.30
C PRO A 38 -24.44 -1.78 0.94
N ARG A 39 -25.01 -0.63 1.32
CA ARG A 39 -24.39 0.68 1.09
C ARG A 39 -23.01 0.81 1.78
N GLU A 40 -22.92 0.35 3.02
CA GLU A 40 -21.70 0.46 3.81
C GLU A 40 -20.65 -0.55 3.35
N PHE A 41 -21.09 -1.74 2.95
CA PHE A 41 -20.25 -2.71 2.24
C PHE A 41 -19.63 -2.10 0.98
N SER A 42 -20.43 -1.49 0.10
CA SER A 42 -19.92 -0.89 -1.15
C SER A 42 -18.89 0.21 -0.91
N ARG A 43 -18.96 0.96 0.20
CA ARG A 43 -17.95 1.98 0.53
C ARG A 43 -16.59 1.36 0.84
N VAL A 44 -16.58 0.26 1.58
CA VAL A 44 -15.35 -0.49 1.91
C VAL A 44 -14.82 -1.19 0.67
N GLU A 45 -15.72 -1.79 -0.12
CA GLU A 45 -15.40 -2.49 -1.37
C GLU A 45 -14.72 -1.56 -2.39
N ASP A 46 -15.20 -0.32 -2.56
CA ASP A 46 -14.56 0.67 -3.44
C ASP A 46 -13.09 0.92 -3.03
N GLN A 47 -12.82 1.05 -1.73
CA GLN A 47 -11.45 1.28 -1.27
C GLN A 47 -10.57 0.04 -1.46
N ALA A 48 -11.09 -1.16 -1.20
CA ALA A 48 -10.39 -2.41 -1.43
C ALA A 48 -10.06 -2.58 -2.93
N ALA A 49 -11.02 -2.31 -3.83
CA ALA A 49 -10.81 -2.39 -5.28
C ALA A 49 -9.76 -1.39 -5.77
N ARG A 50 -9.76 -0.16 -5.23
CA ARG A 50 -8.75 0.86 -5.54
C ARG A 50 -7.36 0.45 -5.07
N PHE A 51 -7.23 -0.12 -3.87
CA PHE A 51 -5.96 -0.62 -3.37
C PHE A 51 -5.46 -1.82 -4.19
N SER A 52 -6.33 -2.78 -4.52
CA SER A 52 -6.00 -3.92 -5.40
C SER A 52 -5.58 -3.48 -6.80
N SER A 53 -6.21 -2.43 -7.33
CA SER A 53 -5.82 -1.83 -8.62
C SER A 53 -4.42 -1.21 -8.53
N TRP A 54 -4.09 -0.56 -7.41
CA TRP A 54 -2.75 -0.03 -7.16
C TRP A 54 -1.70 -1.14 -7.08
N THR A 55 -1.94 -2.19 -6.28
CA THR A 55 -0.96 -3.29 -6.10
C THR A 55 -0.64 -3.99 -7.43
N SER A 56 -1.67 -4.23 -8.25
CA SER A 56 -1.53 -4.77 -9.60
C SER A 56 -0.79 -3.80 -10.53
N GLY A 57 -1.24 -2.54 -10.58
CA GLY A 57 -0.71 -1.53 -11.51
C GLY A 57 0.76 -1.17 -11.31
N ILE A 58 1.26 -1.17 -10.07
CA ILE A 58 2.69 -0.92 -9.80
C ILE A 58 3.53 -2.20 -9.76
N GLY A 59 2.90 -3.38 -9.79
CA GLY A 59 3.56 -4.68 -9.75
C GLY A 59 4.13 -5.03 -8.37
N VAL A 60 3.38 -4.80 -7.29
CA VAL A 60 3.81 -5.16 -5.93
C VAL A 60 4.14 -6.65 -5.85
N PHE A 61 3.24 -7.50 -6.35
CA PHE A 61 3.36 -8.95 -6.29
C PHE A 61 3.93 -9.57 -7.58
N ALA A 62 4.45 -8.76 -8.50
CA ALA A 62 5.04 -9.27 -9.72
C ALA A 62 6.30 -10.10 -9.41
N PRO A 63 6.60 -11.17 -10.16
CA PRO A 63 7.74 -12.02 -9.87
C PRO A 63 9.09 -11.35 -10.22
N GLY A 64 10.14 -11.72 -9.47
CA GLY A 64 11.53 -11.41 -9.79
C GLY A 64 11.78 -9.92 -10.02
N ARG A 65 12.33 -9.56 -11.19
CA ARG A 65 12.76 -8.18 -11.48
C ARG A 65 11.62 -7.18 -11.66
N ALA A 66 10.41 -7.68 -11.87
CA ALA A 66 9.23 -6.85 -12.03
C ALA A 66 8.64 -6.40 -10.68
N SER A 67 8.97 -7.09 -9.59
CA SER A 67 8.45 -6.75 -8.25
C SER A 67 8.86 -5.35 -7.82
N MET A 68 7.98 -4.67 -7.10
CA MET A 68 8.28 -3.34 -6.57
C MET A 68 9.47 -3.36 -5.61
N ASP A 69 9.56 -4.38 -4.75
CA ASP A 69 10.70 -4.61 -3.85
C ASP A 69 12.02 -4.69 -4.64
N HIS A 70 12.08 -5.52 -5.68
CA HIS A 70 13.28 -5.69 -6.47
C HIS A 70 13.66 -4.43 -7.25
N ARG A 71 12.66 -3.70 -7.77
CA ARG A 71 12.89 -2.44 -8.50
C ARG A 71 13.45 -1.34 -7.60
N LEU A 72 13.09 -1.36 -6.31
CA LEU A 72 13.52 -0.36 -5.34
C LEU A 72 14.70 -0.84 -4.46
N ARG A 73 15.30 -1.99 -4.74
CA ARG A 73 16.38 -2.58 -3.92
C ARG A 73 17.61 -1.70 -3.73
N CYS A 74 17.85 -0.75 -4.63
CA CYS A 74 18.95 0.23 -4.53
C CYS A 74 18.47 1.60 -4.04
N SER A 75 17.26 1.68 -3.48
CA SER A 75 16.61 2.91 -3.01
C SER A 75 15.86 2.65 -1.70
N PRO A 76 16.58 2.29 -0.61
CA PRO A 76 15.99 1.88 0.67
C PRO A 76 15.10 2.96 1.30
N ASP A 77 15.40 4.25 1.09
CA ASP A 77 14.57 5.36 1.58
C ASP A 77 13.17 5.33 0.95
N VAL A 78 13.10 5.06 -0.36
CA VAL A 78 11.83 4.98 -1.09
C VAL A 78 11.02 3.74 -0.68
N GLN A 79 11.70 2.61 -0.44
CA GLN A 79 11.07 1.42 0.12
C GLN A 79 10.48 1.73 1.49
N SER A 80 11.25 2.38 2.36
CA SER A 80 10.82 2.74 3.72
C SER A 80 9.58 3.64 3.71
N VAL A 81 9.54 4.65 2.83
CA VAL A 81 8.35 5.51 2.66
C VAL A 81 7.14 4.69 2.19
N ALA A 82 7.32 3.77 1.23
CA ALA A 82 6.23 2.92 0.77
C ALA A 82 5.68 2.02 1.89
N ILE A 83 6.56 1.40 2.67
CA ILE A 83 6.20 0.55 3.81
C ILE A 83 5.47 1.37 4.89
N CYS A 84 5.97 2.56 5.23
CA CYS A 84 5.31 3.45 6.19
C CYS A 84 3.90 3.85 5.74
N LEU A 85 3.70 4.16 4.45
CA LEU A 85 2.36 4.45 3.91
C LEU A 85 1.45 3.22 3.99
N LEU A 86 1.96 2.02 3.72
CA LEU A 86 1.22 0.77 3.85
C LEU A 86 0.84 0.48 5.30
N TYR A 87 1.73 0.73 6.26
CA TYR A 87 1.40 0.62 7.69
C TYR A 87 0.35 1.62 8.14
N SER A 88 0.44 2.88 7.70
CA SER A 88 -0.60 3.89 7.96
C SER A 88 -1.96 3.44 7.37
N LEU A 89 -1.96 2.96 6.13
CA LEU A 89 -3.14 2.42 5.49
C LEU A 89 -3.72 1.24 6.28
N ASN A 90 -2.91 0.25 6.64
CA ASN A 90 -3.32 -0.92 7.42
C ASN A 90 -3.95 -0.53 8.76
N HIS A 91 -3.34 0.43 9.47
CA HIS A 91 -3.89 0.96 10.71
C HIS A 91 -5.29 1.57 10.50
N ARG A 92 -5.50 2.33 9.42
CA ARG A 92 -6.81 2.91 9.08
C ARG A 92 -7.84 1.85 8.69
N ILE A 93 -7.45 0.81 7.94
CA ILE A 93 -8.33 -0.31 7.60
C ILE A 93 -8.79 -1.01 8.88
N ARG A 94 -7.87 -1.31 9.81
CA ARG A 94 -8.22 -1.93 11.10
C ARG A 94 -9.11 -1.05 11.96
N LYS A 95 -8.88 0.27 11.96
CA LYS A 95 -9.77 1.23 12.62
C LYS A 95 -11.18 1.20 12.00
N CYS A 96 -11.27 1.08 10.68
CA CYS A 96 -12.53 0.90 9.95
C CYS A 96 -13.25 -0.38 10.39
N SER A 97 -12.53 -1.51 10.44
CA SER A 97 -13.05 -2.78 10.96
C SER A 97 -13.61 -2.64 12.38
N ASN A 98 -12.89 -1.96 13.27
CA ASN A 98 -13.35 -1.76 14.65
C ASN A 98 -14.62 -0.91 14.75
N ILE A 99 -14.79 0.08 13.85
CA ILE A 99 -16.01 0.89 13.78
C ILE A 99 -17.21 0.01 13.38
N ILE A 100 -17.04 -0.87 12.39
CA ILE A 100 -18.08 -1.78 11.92
C ILE A 100 -18.39 -2.84 12.99
N ASP A 101 -17.36 -3.46 13.56
CA ASP A 101 -17.49 -4.46 14.62
C ASP A 101 -18.19 -3.90 15.86
N GLY A 102 -17.90 -2.66 16.24
CA GLY A 102 -18.57 -1.97 17.34
C GLY A 102 -20.08 -1.78 17.10
N HIS A 103 -20.49 -1.52 15.86
CA HIS A 103 -21.90 -1.43 15.48
C HIS A 103 -22.56 -2.82 15.46
N VAL A 104 -21.91 -3.83 14.85
CA VAL A 104 -22.41 -5.21 14.81
C VAL A 104 -22.66 -5.78 16.22
N LYS A 105 -21.82 -5.41 17.19
CA LYS A 105 -21.95 -5.84 18.59
C LYS A 105 -22.99 -5.05 19.39
N ASN A 106 -23.58 -3.99 18.84
CA ASN A 106 -24.59 -3.17 19.50
C ASN A 106 -25.95 -3.25 18.77
N PRO A 107 -26.84 -4.18 19.17
CA PRO A 107 -28.13 -4.39 18.51
C PRO A 107 -29.08 -3.18 18.52
N GLU A 108 -28.86 -2.22 19.42
CA GLU A 108 -29.67 -1.01 19.56
C GLU A 108 -29.14 0.17 18.72
N SER A 109 -27.94 0.03 18.13
CA SER A 109 -27.35 1.07 17.31
C SER A 109 -28.06 1.16 15.97
N ASP A 110 -28.49 2.37 15.58
CA ASP A 110 -29.01 2.61 14.24
C ASP A 110 -27.85 2.66 13.23
N VAL A 111 -28.11 2.23 11.99
CA VAL A 111 -27.13 2.29 10.90
C VAL A 111 -26.66 3.72 10.64
N SER A 112 -27.52 4.72 10.93
CA SER A 112 -27.15 6.13 10.80
C SER A 112 -26.00 6.55 11.73
N ASP A 113 -25.84 5.88 12.88
CA ASP A 113 -24.72 6.09 13.82
C ASP A 113 -23.40 5.57 13.24
N LEU A 114 -23.45 4.56 12.36
CA LEU A 114 -22.30 3.99 11.68
C LEU A 114 -21.90 4.79 10.43
N THR A 115 -22.86 5.30 9.66
CA THR A 115 -22.59 5.89 8.33
C THR A 115 -21.54 7.01 8.38
N LYS A 116 -21.64 7.96 9.34
CA LYS A 116 -20.71 9.10 9.42
C LYS A 116 -19.28 8.68 9.84
N PRO A 117 -19.08 7.88 10.91
CA PRO A 117 -17.76 7.33 11.24
C PRO A 117 -17.14 6.52 10.11
N LEU A 118 -17.93 5.68 9.44
CA LEU A 118 -17.46 4.84 8.35
C LEU A 118 -17.05 5.68 7.13
N GLU A 119 -17.85 6.67 6.75
CA GLU A 119 -17.51 7.61 5.67
C GLU A 119 -16.19 8.33 5.92
N ARG A 120 -15.96 8.82 7.14
CA ARG A 120 -14.68 9.44 7.51
C ARG A 120 -13.53 8.46 7.39
N SER A 121 -13.72 7.23 7.88
CA SER A 121 -12.71 6.17 7.78
C SER A 121 -12.37 5.81 6.33
N CYS A 122 -13.37 5.68 5.46
CA CYS A 122 -13.17 5.44 4.03
C CYS A 122 -12.44 6.60 3.34
N ASN A 123 -12.72 7.85 3.72
CA ASN A 123 -12.00 9.02 3.19
C ASN A 123 -10.53 9.06 3.60
N ASP A 124 -10.23 8.67 4.84
CA ASP A 124 -8.87 8.54 5.35
C ASP A 124 -8.11 7.44 4.60
N ILE A 125 -8.71 6.26 4.42
CA ILE A 125 -8.17 5.16 3.61
C ILE A 125 -7.91 5.62 2.17
N ALA A 126 -8.88 6.29 1.55
CA ALA A 126 -8.76 6.84 0.21
C ALA A 126 -7.57 7.80 0.09
N SER A 127 -7.26 8.55 1.15
CA SER A 127 -6.12 9.46 1.19
C SER A 127 -4.78 8.74 1.16
N GLU A 128 -4.62 7.67 1.95
CA GLU A 128 -3.40 6.88 1.93
C GLU A 128 -3.19 6.16 0.60
N ILE A 129 -4.26 5.63 0.00
CA ILE A 129 -4.20 5.05 -1.35
C ILE A 129 -3.74 6.12 -2.37
N ARG A 130 -4.22 7.36 -2.26
CA ARG A 130 -3.72 8.47 -3.12
C ARG A 130 -2.24 8.75 -2.90
N HIS A 131 -1.73 8.70 -1.66
CA HIS A 131 -0.31 8.87 -1.38
C HIS A 131 0.54 7.77 -2.02
N LEU A 132 0.06 6.52 -1.97
CA LEU A 132 0.71 5.39 -2.65
C LEU A 132 0.78 5.61 -4.17
N HIS A 133 -0.31 6.05 -4.81
CA HIS A 133 -0.29 6.39 -6.24
C HIS A 133 0.66 7.54 -6.57
N LYS A 134 0.71 8.59 -5.74
CA LYS A 134 1.66 9.69 -5.91
C LYS A 134 3.10 9.19 -5.84
N LEU A 135 3.42 8.36 -4.85
CA LEU A 135 4.72 7.73 -4.72
C LEU A 135 5.07 6.88 -5.95
N SER A 136 4.14 6.05 -6.42
CA SER A 136 4.32 5.25 -7.64
C SER A 136 4.60 6.10 -8.89
N ASN A 137 3.94 7.24 -9.02
CA ASN A 137 4.16 8.18 -10.12
C ASN A 137 5.55 8.83 -10.04
N ILE A 138 6.01 9.20 -8.84
CA ILE A 138 7.37 9.71 -8.61
C ILE A 138 8.39 8.65 -9.02
N ILE A 139 8.24 7.41 -8.54
CA ILE A 139 9.13 6.28 -8.90
C ILE A 139 9.20 6.08 -10.42
N ARG A 140 8.06 6.10 -11.13
CA ARG A 140 8.04 5.95 -12.59
C ARG A 140 8.72 7.12 -13.31
N ARG A 141 8.57 8.36 -12.83
CA ARG A 141 9.20 9.55 -13.43
C ARG A 141 10.71 9.53 -13.25
N SER A 142 11.19 9.32 -12.03
CA SER A 142 12.62 9.23 -11.74
C SER A 142 13.31 8.10 -12.51
N GLY A 143 12.62 6.96 -12.71
CA GLY A 143 13.12 5.88 -13.55
C GLY A 143 13.29 6.26 -15.03
N LYS A 144 12.32 7.01 -15.60
CA LYS A 144 12.38 7.49 -16.99
C LYS A 144 13.48 8.52 -17.19
N GLU A 145 13.64 9.45 -16.25
CA GLU A 145 14.71 10.46 -16.28
C GLU A 145 16.09 9.81 -16.25
N ASN A 146 16.28 8.80 -15.39
CA ASN A 146 17.54 8.06 -15.30
C ASN A 146 17.83 7.26 -16.60
N GLN A 147 16.80 6.70 -17.24
CA GLN A 147 16.95 6.03 -18.53
C GLN A 147 17.30 7.02 -19.65
N ALA A 148 16.68 8.20 -19.69
CA ALA A 148 16.98 9.25 -20.66
C ALA A 148 18.41 9.79 -20.51
N LEU A 149 18.90 9.95 -19.27
CA LEU A 149 20.29 10.33 -18.99
C LEU A 149 21.28 9.27 -19.48
N LYS A 150 21.00 7.97 -19.24
CA LYS A 150 21.82 6.88 -19.79
C LYS A 150 21.88 6.92 -21.32
N MET A 151 20.74 7.07 -22.00
CA MET A 151 20.70 7.14 -23.48
C MET A 151 21.53 8.31 -24.03
N LYS A 152 21.49 9.48 -23.39
CA LYS A 152 22.33 10.63 -23.78
C LYS A 152 23.83 10.35 -23.61
N ASN A 153 24.22 9.69 -22.53
CA ASN A 153 25.62 9.36 -22.29
C ASN A 153 26.17 8.32 -23.29
N PHE A 154 25.34 7.36 -23.73
CA PHE A 154 25.74 6.40 -24.78
C PHE A 154 25.92 7.06 -26.15
N GLN A 155 25.11 8.08 -26.48
CA GLN A 155 25.22 8.78 -27.76
C GLN A 155 26.47 9.68 -27.84
N ALA A 156 26.99 10.16 -26.70
CA ALA A 156 28.21 10.97 -26.65
C ALA A 156 29.50 10.15 -26.79
N THR A 157 29.46 8.82 -26.66
CA THR A 157 30.65 7.95 -26.73
C THR A 157 30.99 7.43 -28.14
N ASP A 158 30.10 7.61 -29.12
CA ASP A 158 30.33 7.10 -30.49
C ASP A 158 30.96 8.15 -31.44
N GLU A 159 31.06 9.43 -31.04
CA GLU A 159 31.68 10.48 -31.86
C GLU A 159 33.19 10.68 -31.59
N ASP A 160 33.75 10.05 -30.54
CA ASP A 160 35.14 10.27 -30.08
C ASP A 160 36.10 9.14 -30.50
N LYS A 161 35.90 8.58 -31.70
CA LYS A 161 36.72 7.47 -32.23
C LYS A 161 37.20 7.63 -33.68
N ASN A 162 37.39 8.87 -34.13
CA ASN A 162 37.98 9.12 -35.44
C ASN A 162 38.82 10.40 -35.48
N ILE A 163 40.00 10.39 -34.84
CA ILE A 163 41.20 11.16 -35.25
C ILE A 163 42.44 10.30 -35.00
#